data_AF-A0A7L5BVT8-F1
#
_entry.id   AF-A0A7L5BVT8-F1
#
_cell.length_a   1.000
_cell.length_b   1.000
_cell.length_c   1.000
_cell.angle_alpha   90.00
_cell.angle_beta   90.00
_cell.angle_gamma   90.00
#
_symmetry.space_group_name_H-M   'P 1'
#
loop_
_entity.id
_entity.type
_entity.pdbx_description
1 polymer ?
#
loop_
_entity_poly.entity_id
_entity_poly.type
_entity_poly.pdbx_seq_one_letter_code
_entity_poly.pdbx_strand_id
1 'polypeptide(L)'
;MLEKLRLPGLIFAVAALAAGLVGAHVARLIEDLGRHRAESALNAGGMVWAGVLADGLILELTGEAPDEEEREAAFALLSRAAQAPALLQATARDGATARLAQTRHRAEARVEIMRGLNDLAVVGAAPGAAARAALADALGDAAPELALADLSSADAADGAADWEKAVEPAAEIAAALLHGGVVITPGRLSLSGVAGGAVDLARIDAAMAKAEAAGLIVESDLASSPVPTAAFVVRAEKGPQTGGLSACAARDMAEAARLIAAAAALGAAPAPPCAIGPGAPDGWSEAALAALRALAALPAGEVSIVGQRARFTALPPTRRRAFERAAETLRTELPPDFKLSLLSGEVAEAPPMAETGEAANDVSGTPALPLAVTHDGLTLRISGAAPDPLIGESVAAYARVTMPGGEVETALSYDGVFAPGWRPAAMAMISALSKLERGRARLGPESVEVEGEIRDPLAIADLQRELVQSLDDGRRAETRITVSPARLAAAQPLPPIRCAAALTEVVSTDPIRFSPGSAEIDEASAPVVARLTETLARCAGGRIEIAGHTDSQGSEKTNLRLSRARAEAVLGALLKAGARLSLLTSAGYGEAEPIADNGTEAGRALNRRIEFRVLEDGETP
;
A
#
# COMPACT_ATOMS: atom_id res chain seq x y z
N MET A 1 46.03 38.25 53.45
CA MET A 1 44.91 37.61 52.73
C MET A 1 45.36 36.42 51.87
N LEU A 2 46.59 36.43 51.32
CA LEU A 2 47.15 35.34 50.49
C LEU A 2 47.57 34.05 51.23
N GLU A 3 47.85 34.09 52.55
CA GLU A 3 48.23 32.88 53.31
C GLU A 3 47.05 31.95 53.62
N LYS A 4 45.82 32.49 53.78
CA LYS A 4 44.65 31.69 54.17
C LYS A 4 44.09 30.79 53.06
N LEU A 5 44.51 30.98 51.80
CA LEU A 5 44.11 30.13 50.68
C LEU A 5 45.09 28.98 50.37
N ARG A 6 46.30 28.97 50.94
CA ARG A 6 47.33 27.96 50.60
C ARG A 6 47.06 26.60 51.25
N LEU A 7 46.54 26.58 52.47
CA LEU A 7 46.27 25.34 53.22
C LEU A 7 45.15 24.48 52.59
N PRO A 8 43.97 25.02 52.23
CA PRO A 8 42.93 24.22 51.57
C PRO A 8 43.37 23.75 50.17
N GLY A 9 44.13 24.56 49.42
CA GLY A 9 44.69 24.14 48.13
C GLY A 9 45.66 22.97 48.25
N LEU A 10 46.51 22.95 49.29
CA LEU A 10 47.43 21.84 49.55
C LEU A 10 46.67 20.55 49.91
N ILE A 11 45.63 20.65 50.74
CA ILE A 11 44.80 19.49 51.13
C ILE A 11 44.09 18.89 49.90
N PHE A 12 43.52 19.74 49.04
CA PHE A 12 42.91 19.27 47.79
C PHE A 12 43.92 18.60 46.86
N ALA A 13 45.13 19.16 46.73
CA ALA A 13 46.17 18.57 45.90
C ALA A 13 46.62 17.20 46.41
N VAL A 14 46.80 17.04 47.73
CA VAL A 14 47.17 15.76 48.36
C VAL A 14 46.04 14.73 48.20
N ALA A 15 44.79 15.13 48.39
CA ALA A 15 43.64 14.25 48.22
C ALA A 15 43.48 13.79 46.76
N ALA A 16 43.67 14.69 45.78
CA ALA A 16 43.65 14.35 44.37
C ALA A 16 44.77 13.38 43.99
N LEU A 17 45.98 13.56 44.55
CA LEU A 17 47.11 12.68 44.30
C LEU A 17 46.88 11.29 44.92
N ALA A 18 46.34 11.22 46.13
CA ALA A 18 45.98 9.97 46.78
C ALA A 18 44.87 9.22 46.01
N ALA A 19 43.83 9.93 45.56
CA ALA A 19 42.76 9.35 44.74
C ALA A 19 43.29 8.81 43.41
N GLY A 20 44.21 9.54 42.75
CA GLY A 20 44.87 9.08 41.52
C GLY A 20 45.69 7.80 41.73
N LEU A 21 46.44 7.71 42.83
CA LEU A 21 47.23 6.53 43.17
C LEU A 21 46.36 5.31 43.48
N VAL A 22 45.26 5.50 44.21
CA VAL A 22 44.28 4.43 44.48
C VAL A 22 43.62 3.96 43.19
N GLY A 23 43.21 4.89 42.32
CA GLY A 23 42.63 4.56 41.01
C GLY A 23 43.58 3.75 40.13
N ALA A 24 44.85 4.15 40.05
CA ALA A 24 45.87 3.42 39.30
C ALA A 24 46.14 2.02 39.87
N HIS A 25 46.07 1.84 41.19
CA HIS A 25 46.26 0.53 41.82
C HIS A 25 45.07 -0.41 41.57
N VAL A 26 43.84 0.11 41.65
CA VAL A 26 42.63 -0.66 41.35
C VAL A 26 42.58 -1.05 39.88
N ALA A 27 42.97 -0.17 38.95
CA ALA A 27 43.02 -0.48 37.52
C ALA A 27 43.96 -1.67 37.23
N ARG A 28 45.18 -1.64 37.79
CA ARG A 28 46.15 -2.74 37.63
C ARG A 28 45.65 -4.06 38.23
N LEU A 29 45.00 -4.00 39.39
CA LEU A 29 44.42 -5.20 40.01
C LEU A 29 43.34 -5.85 39.13
N ILE A 30 42.51 -5.03 38.47
CA ILE A 30 41.47 -5.51 37.56
C ILE A 30 42.11 -6.15 36.32
N GLU A 31 43.12 -5.50 35.74
CA GLU A 31 43.88 -6.02 34.59
C GLU A 31 44.52 -7.38 34.89
N ASP A 32 45.21 -7.50 36.02
CA ASP A 32 45.91 -8.74 36.42
C ASP A 32 44.92 -9.89 36.67
N LEU A 33 43.80 -9.61 37.35
CA LEU A 33 42.74 -10.59 37.60
C LEU A 33 42.05 -11.03 36.30
N GLY A 34 41.79 -10.10 35.38
CA GLY A 34 41.21 -10.38 34.08
C GLY A 34 42.11 -11.26 33.22
N ARG A 35 43.39 -10.90 33.12
CA ARG A 35 44.41 -11.68 32.39
C ARG A 35 44.54 -13.09 32.93
N HIS A 36 44.68 -13.25 34.24
CA HIS A 36 44.94 -14.57 34.82
C HIS A 36 43.76 -15.54 34.65
N ARG A 37 42.52 -15.05 34.72
CA ARG A 37 41.31 -15.86 34.46
C ARG A 37 41.22 -16.28 32.98
N ALA A 38 41.49 -15.34 32.09
CA ALA A 38 41.50 -15.56 30.65
C ALA A 38 42.54 -16.62 30.24
N GLU A 39 43.78 -16.48 30.71
CA GLU A 39 44.84 -17.47 30.47
C GLU A 39 44.49 -18.85 31.05
N SER A 40 43.88 -18.90 32.24
CA SER A 40 43.46 -20.16 32.85
C SER A 40 42.38 -20.86 32.03
N ALA A 41 41.43 -20.12 31.44
CA ALA A 41 40.37 -20.67 30.61
C ALA A 41 40.89 -21.17 29.26
N LEU A 42 41.82 -20.45 28.63
CA LEU A 42 42.46 -20.86 27.38
C LEU A 42 43.31 -22.13 27.58
N ASN A 43 44.10 -22.17 28.66
CA ASN A 43 44.89 -23.36 28.99
C ASN A 43 44.01 -24.58 29.30
N ALA A 44 42.90 -24.39 30.01
CA ALA A 44 41.93 -25.46 30.26
C ALA A 44 41.25 -25.98 28.98
N GLY A 45 41.09 -25.11 27.98
CA GLY A 45 40.59 -25.46 26.65
C GLY A 45 41.64 -26.01 25.67
N GLY A 46 42.88 -26.21 26.11
CA GLY A 46 43.96 -26.74 25.27
C GLY A 46 44.60 -25.73 24.31
N MET A 47 44.29 -24.43 24.45
CA MET A 47 44.76 -23.36 23.54
C MET A 47 46.16 -22.87 23.91
N VAL A 48 47.14 -23.77 23.91
CA VAL A 48 48.55 -23.49 24.34
C VAL A 48 49.28 -22.48 23.45
N TRP A 49 48.80 -22.24 22.23
CA TRP A 49 49.33 -21.22 21.33
C TRP A 49 48.87 -19.80 21.69
N ALA A 50 47.80 -19.68 22.50
CA ALA A 50 47.11 -18.43 22.76
C ALA A 50 47.61 -17.74 24.04
N GLY A 51 48.14 -16.53 23.91
CA GLY A 51 48.47 -15.62 25.01
C GLY A 51 47.43 -14.51 25.16
N VAL A 52 47.38 -13.86 26.33
CA VAL A 52 46.42 -12.79 26.61
C VAL A 52 47.13 -11.54 27.12
N LEU A 53 46.83 -10.40 26.50
CA LEU A 53 47.19 -9.09 27.04
C LEU A 53 45.96 -8.45 27.67
N ALA A 54 46.17 -7.67 28.74
CA ALA A 54 45.11 -6.92 29.40
C ALA A 54 45.51 -5.45 29.48
N ASP A 55 44.62 -4.57 29.00
CA ASP A 55 44.72 -3.11 29.09
C ASP A 55 43.38 -2.56 29.60
N GLY A 56 43.34 -2.12 30.85
CA GLY A 56 42.11 -1.81 31.58
C GLY A 56 41.12 -2.99 31.63
N LEU A 57 39.98 -2.83 30.95
CA LEU A 57 38.93 -3.86 30.82
C LEU A 57 38.99 -4.60 29.47
N ILE A 58 39.97 -4.28 28.62
CA ILE A 58 40.13 -4.89 27.30
C ILE A 58 41.07 -6.08 27.43
N LEU A 59 40.61 -7.24 26.96
CA LEU A 59 41.41 -8.45 26.87
C LEU A 59 41.71 -8.70 25.39
N GLU A 60 43.00 -8.72 25.05
CA GLU A 60 43.47 -8.97 23.70
C GLU A 60 44.04 -10.39 23.59
N LEU A 61 43.50 -11.17 22.65
CA LEU A 61 44.00 -12.50 22.33
C LEU A 61 45.19 -12.36 21.38
N THR A 62 46.30 -13.00 21.73
CA THR A 62 47.57 -12.96 20.98
C THR A 62 48.07 -14.38 20.72
N GLY A 63 48.87 -14.57 19.67
CA GLY A 63 49.40 -15.89 19.29
C GLY A 63 49.00 -16.28 17.87
N GLU A 64 49.57 -17.38 17.39
CA GLU A 64 49.32 -17.90 16.04
C GLU A 64 48.43 -19.14 16.12
N ALA A 65 47.19 -19.01 15.67
CA ALA A 65 46.23 -20.11 15.67
C ALA A 65 46.61 -21.13 14.58
N PRO A 66 46.64 -22.44 14.88
CA PRO A 66 46.89 -23.48 13.89
C PRO A 66 45.84 -23.50 12.76
N ASP A 67 44.59 -23.22 13.10
CA ASP A 67 43.47 -23.09 12.18
C ASP A 67 42.38 -22.14 12.73
N GLU A 68 41.39 -21.87 11.88
CA GLU A 68 40.30 -20.94 12.18
C GLU A 68 39.35 -21.47 13.26
N GLU A 69 39.20 -22.80 13.36
CA GLU A 69 38.34 -23.45 14.34
C GLU A 69 38.93 -23.29 15.75
N GLU A 70 40.24 -23.48 15.92
CA GLU A 70 40.93 -23.20 17.18
C GLU A 70 40.91 -21.70 17.51
N ARG A 71 41.01 -20.82 16.51
CA ARG A 71 40.92 -19.36 16.72
C ARG A 71 39.55 -18.95 17.28
N GLU A 72 38.47 -19.47 16.69
CA GLU A 72 37.10 -19.22 17.15
C GLU A 72 36.83 -19.84 18.52
N ALA A 73 37.31 -21.06 18.76
CA ALA A 73 37.18 -21.73 20.05
C ALA A 73 37.93 -20.99 21.16
N ALA A 74 39.15 -20.48 20.90
CA ALA A 74 39.90 -19.64 21.82
C ALA A 74 39.15 -18.33 22.11
N PHE A 75 38.59 -17.69 21.09
CA PHE A 75 37.80 -16.47 21.26
C PHE A 75 36.53 -16.71 22.08
N ALA A 76 35.84 -17.83 21.87
CA ALA A 76 34.64 -18.22 22.62
C ALA A 76 34.96 -18.52 24.09
N LEU A 77 36.08 -19.21 24.37
CA LEU A 77 36.56 -19.47 25.73
C LEU A 77 36.92 -18.17 26.45
N LEU A 78 37.62 -17.26 25.77
CA LEU A 78 38.00 -15.95 26.31
C LEU A 78 36.75 -15.10 26.61
N SER A 79 35.76 -15.11 25.71
CA SER A 79 34.47 -14.43 25.87
C SER A 79 33.70 -14.94 27.10
N ARG A 80 33.72 -16.26 27.35
CA ARG A 80 33.08 -16.86 28.53
C ARG A 80 33.84 -16.57 29.83
N ALA A 81 35.16 -16.49 29.77
CA ALA A 81 36.01 -16.19 30.92
C ALA A 81 35.89 -14.72 31.39
N ALA A 82 35.56 -13.81 30.46
CA ALA A 82 35.51 -12.38 30.73
C ALA A 82 34.34 -11.93 31.65
N GLN A 83 33.22 -12.67 31.74
CA GLN A 83 32.03 -12.47 32.61
C GLN A 83 31.58 -11.01 32.95
N ALA A 84 31.96 -10.02 32.13
CA ALA A 84 31.63 -8.60 32.21
C ALA A 84 31.95 -7.98 30.82
N PRO A 85 31.49 -6.75 30.48
CA PRO A 85 31.65 -6.18 29.14
C PRO A 85 33.11 -5.77 28.88
N ALA A 86 33.98 -6.76 28.68
CA ALA A 86 35.31 -6.58 28.14
C ALA A 86 35.17 -6.54 26.61
N LEU A 87 35.62 -5.45 25.99
CA LEU A 87 35.75 -5.37 24.54
C LEU A 87 36.87 -6.34 24.14
N LEU A 88 36.54 -7.35 23.34
CA LEU A 88 37.53 -8.32 22.84
C LEU A 88 38.09 -7.84 21.51
N GLN A 89 39.40 -7.65 21.44
CA GLN A 89 40.11 -7.47 20.18
C GLN A 89 41.02 -8.68 19.97
N ALA A 90 41.05 -9.19 18.74
CA ALA A 90 41.99 -10.24 18.34
C ALA A 90 42.81 -9.68 17.19
N THR A 91 44.13 -9.58 17.38
CA THR A 91 45.04 -9.21 16.30
C THR A 91 46.05 -10.35 16.08
N ALA A 92 45.92 -11.05 14.96
CA ALA A 92 46.94 -11.98 14.47
C ALA A 92 47.96 -11.16 13.67
N ARG A 93 49.25 -11.18 14.06
CA ARG A 93 50.30 -10.49 13.30
C ARG A 93 50.88 -11.39 12.21
N ASP A 94 50.67 -10.92 10.99
CA ASP A 94 51.17 -11.31 9.66
C ASP A 94 52.36 -12.28 9.52
N GLY A 95 52.17 -13.25 8.62
CA GLY A 95 53.25 -14.07 8.07
C GLY A 95 52.94 -14.87 6.79
N ALA A 96 51.82 -14.65 6.08
CA ALA A 96 51.55 -15.37 4.81
C ALA A 96 50.47 -14.72 3.91
N THR A 97 50.30 -13.39 3.98
CA THR A 97 49.28 -12.62 3.25
C THR A 97 49.46 -12.53 1.72
N ALA A 98 50.34 -13.36 1.12
CA ALA A 98 50.57 -13.36 -0.33
C ALA A 98 50.09 -14.64 -1.08
N ARG A 99 49.50 -15.64 -0.40
CA ARG A 99 48.96 -16.84 -1.09
C ARG A 99 47.52 -17.26 -0.76
N LEU A 100 46.81 -16.56 0.14
CA LEU A 100 45.42 -16.89 0.49
C LEU A 100 44.38 -15.85 0.04
N ALA A 101 44.69 -15.02 -0.96
CA ALA A 101 43.72 -14.13 -1.61
C ALA A 101 42.68 -14.87 -2.49
N GLN A 102 42.43 -16.17 -2.27
CA GLN A 102 41.53 -16.98 -3.09
C GLN A 102 40.76 -18.05 -2.31
N THR A 103 40.25 -17.71 -1.14
CA THR A 103 39.04 -18.36 -0.62
C THR A 103 38.05 -17.27 -0.25
N ARG A 104 37.41 -16.70 -1.28
CA ARG A 104 36.12 -16.03 -1.09
C ARG A 104 35.21 -17.04 -0.40
N HIS A 105 34.75 -16.76 0.82
CA HIS A 105 33.49 -17.32 1.29
C HIS A 105 32.42 -16.81 0.33
N ARG A 106 32.19 -17.57 -0.75
CA ARG A 106 31.17 -17.25 -1.73
C ARG A 106 29.82 -17.35 -1.01
N ALA A 107 28.99 -16.31 -1.13
CA ALA A 107 27.64 -16.32 -0.56
C ALA A 107 26.84 -17.52 -1.09
N GLU A 108 25.92 -18.06 -0.30
CA GLU A 108 25.00 -19.08 -0.79
C GLU A 108 24.14 -18.52 -1.93
N ALA A 109 23.91 -19.31 -2.97
CA ALA A 109 23.14 -18.88 -4.14
C ALA A 109 21.67 -18.66 -3.76
N ARG A 110 21.29 -17.40 -3.54
CA ARG A 110 19.93 -16.98 -3.20
C ARG A 110 19.61 -15.72 -3.98
N VAL A 111 18.57 -15.77 -4.80
CA VAL A 111 18.06 -14.61 -5.53
C VAL A 111 16.59 -14.41 -5.22
N GLU A 112 16.20 -13.16 -5.03
CA GLU A 112 14.84 -12.74 -4.77
C GLU A 112 14.40 -11.76 -5.86
N ILE A 113 13.27 -12.09 -6.48
CA ILE A 113 12.61 -11.32 -7.53
C ILE A 113 11.39 -10.69 -6.87
N MET A 114 11.38 -9.37 -6.78
CA MET A 114 10.27 -8.60 -6.23
C MET A 114 9.45 -8.02 -7.37
N ARG A 115 8.13 -8.20 -7.29
CA ARG A 115 7.16 -7.66 -8.24
C ARG A 115 6.47 -6.43 -7.65
N GLY A 116 6.75 -5.27 -8.25
CA GLY A 116 6.02 -4.02 -8.01
C GLY A 116 4.79 -3.91 -8.92
N LEU A 117 4.24 -2.70 -9.12
CA LEU A 117 3.09 -2.51 -10.03
C LEU A 117 3.53 -2.45 -11.50
N ASN A 118 4.64 -1.77 -11.77
CA ASN A 118 5.14 -1.51 -13.14
C ASN A 118 6.61 -1.94 -13.34
N ASP A 119 7.18 -2.60 -12.34
CA ASP A 119 8.59 -2.96 -12.29
C ASP A 119 8.81 -4.34 -11.65
N LEU A 120 10.00 -4.87 -11.95
CA LEU A 120 10.60 -6.06 -11.35
C LEU A 120 11.94 -5.65 -10.75
N ALA A 121 12.22 -6.03 -9.50
CA ALA A 121 13.52 -5.82 -8.88
C ALA A 121 14.15 -7.17 -8.51
N VAL A 122 15.40 -7.38 -8.87
CA VAL A 122 16.13 -8.62 -8.58
C VAL A 122 17.27 -8.31 -7.62
N VAL A 123 17.33 -9.01 -6.48
CA VAL A 123 18.36 -8.85 -5.45
C VAL A 123 18.91 -10.21 -5.03
N GLY A 124 20.10 -10.22 -4.42
CA GLY A 124 20.75 -11.44 -3.93
C GLY A 124 21.94 -11.86 -4.80
N ALA A 125 22.40 -13.10 -4.63
CA ALA A 125 23.62 -13.61 -5.25
C ALA A 125 23.31 -14.81 -6.17
N ALA A 126 23.54 -14.64 -7.46
CA ALA A 126 23.41 -15.67 -8.48
C ALA A 126 24.70 -16.51 -8.62
N PRO A 127 24.61 -17.80 -9.01
CA PRO A 127 25.75 -18.70 -9.20
C PRO A 127 26.48 -18.38 -10.51
N GLY A 128 27.20 -17.27 -10.53
CA GLY A 128 27.99 -16.82 -11.66
C GLY A 128 27.25 -15.89 -12.63
N ALA A 129 28.02 -15.28 -13.53
CA ALA A 129 27.53 -14.25 -14.44
C ALA A 129 26.53 -14.79 -15.48
N ALA A 130 26.72 -16.04 -15.93
CA ALA A 130 25.82 -16.68 -16.90
C ALA A 130 24.43 -16.92 -16.31
N ALA A 131 24.37 -17.42 -15.06
CA ALA A 131 23.13 -17.64 -14.34
C ALA A 131 22.34 -16.34 -14.10
N ARG A 132 23.05 -15.27 -13.75
CA ARG A 132 22.47 -13.93 -13.62
C ARG A 132 21.90 -13.41 -14.95
N ALA A 133 22.67 -13.52 -16.03
CA ALA A 133 22.24 -13.08 -17.36
C ALA A 133 21.01 -13.86 -17.83
N ALA A 134 21.00 -15.19 -17.68
CA ALA A 134 19.87 -16.03 -18.05
C ALA A 134 18.59 -15.67 -17.29
N LEU A 135 18.70 -15.30 -16.01
CA LEU A 135 17.56 -14.84 -15.23
C LEU A 135 17.04 -13.48 -15.71
N ALA A 136 17.93 -12.53 -16.00
CA ALA A 136 17.54 -11.23 -16.53
C ALA A 136 16.86 -11.35 -17.90
N ASP A 137 17.39 -12.21 -18.79
CA ASP A 137 16.81 -12.49 -20.10
C ASP A 137 15.42 -13.13 -19.96
N ALA A 138 15.28 -14.15 -19.10
CA ALA A 138 13.99 -14.81 -18.85
C ALA A 138 12.94 -13.84 -18.29
N LEU A 139 13.31 -12.93 -17.39
CA LEU A 139 12.41 -11.90 -16.86
C LEU A 139 12.01 -10.87 -17.93
N GLY A 140 12.96 -10.49 -18.80
CA GLY A 140 12.70 -9.58 -19.93
C GLY A 140 11.75 -10.20 -20.96
N ASP A 141 11.87 -11.50 -21.22
CA ASP A 141 11.00 -12.22 -22.14
C ASP A 141 9.62 -12.50 -21.55
N ALA A 142 9.54 -12.84 -20.26
CA ALA A 142 8.28 -13.15 -19.58
C ALA A 142 7.42 -11.90 -19.29
N ALA A 143 8.05 -10.73 -19.09
CA ALA A 143 7.36 -9.48 -18.77
C ALA A 143 7.99 -8.25 -19.48
N PRO A 144 7.92 -8.19 -20.82
CA PRO A 144 8.57 -7.14 -21.61
C PRO A 144 8.04 -5.72 -21.34
N GLU A 145 6.83 -5.60 -20.78
CA GLU A 145 6.21 -4.34 -20.39
C GLU A 145 6.68 -3.78 -19.04
N LEU A 146 7.43 -4.55 -18.24
CA LEU A 146 7.87 -4.15 -16.90
C LEU A 146 9.31 -3.64 -16.90
N ALA A 147 9.57 -2.58 -16.14
CA ALA A 147 10.93 -2.09 -15.94
C ALA A 147 11.71 -3.06 -15.03
N LEU A 148 12.82 -3.63 -15.52
CA LEU A 148 13.68 -4.53 -14.75
C LEU A 148 14.83 -3.77 -14.08
N ALA A 149 14.91 -3.83 -12.76
CA ALA A 149 16.02 -3.34 -11.95
C ALA A 149 16.80 -4.52 -11.34
N ASP A 150 17.91 -4.90 -11.96
CA ASP A 150 18.76 -6.00 -11.49
C ASP A 150 19.93 -5.50 -10.61
N LEU A 151 19.79 -5.73 -9.30
CA LEU A 151 20.78 -5.41 -8.27
C LEU A 151 21.46 -6.68 -7.72
N SER A 152 21.31 -7.82 -8.39
CA SER A 152 21.95 -9.06 -7.96
C SER A 152 23.47 -9.04 -8.15
N SER A 153 24.19 -9.92 -7.46
CA SER A 153 25.62 -10.19 -7.66
C SER A 153 25.84 -11.55 -8.33
N ALA A 154 27.06 -11.79 -8.84
CA ALA A 154 27.42 -13.01 -9.58
C ALA A 154 28.55 -13.80 -8.89
N ASP A 155 28.65 -13.70 -7.57
CA ASP A 155 29.76 -14.19 -6.75
C ASP A 155 29.39 -15.35 -5.81
N ALA A 156 28.19 -15.93 -5.97
CA ALA A 156 27.71 -17.04 -5.15
C ALA A 156 28.48 -18.35 -5.38
N ALA A 157 28.44 -19.24 -4.38
CA ALA A 157 29.07 -20.55 -4.39
C ALA A 157 28.43 -21.46 -5.43
N ASP A 158 29.25 -22.22 -6.17
CA ASP A 158 28.75 -23.21 -7.11
C ASP A 158 28.08 -24.34 -6.32
N GLY A 159 26.76 -24.44 -6.42
CA GLY A 159 25.95 -25.43 -5.70
C GLY A 159 24.60 -25.75 -6.35
N ALA A 160 24.37 -25.32 -7.59
CA ALA A 160 23.03 -25.33 -8.16
C ALA A 160 22.92 -26.24 -9.38
N ALA A 161 22.90 -27.56 -9.14
CA ALA A 161 22.61 -28.55 -10.18
C ALA A 161 21.23 -28.33 -10.86
N ASP A 162 20.39 -27.47 -10.27
CA ASP A 162 19.02 -27.21 -10.71
C ASP A 162 18.70 -25.70 -10.87
N TRP A 163 19.70 -24.80 -10.86
CA TRP A 163 19.47 -23.35 -11.03
C TRP A 163 18.71 -23.05 -12.31
N GLU A 164 19.23 -23.58 -13.43
CA GLU A 164 18.67 -23.36 -14.76
C GLU A 164 17.22 -23.82 -14.84
N LYS A 165 16.84 -24.84 -14.05
CA LYS A 165 15.48 -25.36 -13.98
C LYS A 165 14.51 -24.43 -13.24
N ALA A 166 15.03 -23.58 -12.35
CA ALA A 166 14.22 -22.64 -11.57
C ALA A 166 14.00 -21.30 -12.29
N VAL A 167 14.90 -20.91 -13.20
CA VAL A 167 14.90 -19.59 -13.86
C VAL A 167 13.60 -19.32 -14.62
N GLU A 168 13.21 -20.22 -15.52
CA GLU A 168 12.04 -20.02 -16.38
C GLU A 168 10.72 -20.03 -15.57
N PRO A 169 10.45 -21.01 -14.69
CA PRO A 169 9.28 -20.95 -13.80
C PRO A 169 9.25 -19.72 -12.91
N ALA A 170 10.41 -19.30 -12.37
CA ALA A 170 10.48 -18.11 -11.51
C ALA A 170 10.10 -16.83 -12.28
N ALA A 171 10.55 -16.69 -13.52
CA ALA A 171 10.23 -15.56 -14.37
C ALA A 171 8.74 -15.54 -14.76
N GLU A 172 8.17 -16.69 -15.15
CA GLU A 172 6.73 -16.83 -15.46
C GLU A 172 5.85 -16.46 -14.25
N ILE A 173 6.21 -16.94 -13.04
CA ILE A 173 5.49 -16.61 -11.80
C ILE A 173 5.62 -15.12 -11.49
N ALA A 174 6.84 -14.57 -11.54
CA ALA A 174 7.07 -13.15 -11.25
C ALA A 174 6.29 -12.21 -12.18
N ALA A 175 6.17 -12.58 -13.47
CA ALA A 175 5.38 -11.84 -14.45
C ALA A 175 3.87 -11.88 -14.17
N ALA A 176 3.35 -13.02 -13.71
CA ALA A 176 1.93 -13.23 -13.43
C ALA A 176 1.47 -12.67 -12.07
N LEU A 177 2.40 -12.29 -11.19
CA LEU A 177 2.07 -11.63 -9.93
C LEU A 177 1.65 -10.16 -10.16
N LEU A 178 0.61 -9.73 -9.43
CA LEU A 178 0.22 -8.31 -9.34
C LEU A 178 1.16 -7.54 -8.41
N HIS A 179 1.50 -8.15 -7.28
CA HIS A 179 2.53 -7.72 -6.35
C HIS A 179 2.99 -8.93 -5.52
N GLY A 180 4.23 -8.92 -5.06
CA GLY A 180 4.79 -10.02 -4.27
C GLY A 180 6.22 -10.31 -4.65
N GLY A 181 6.64 -11.56 -4.54
CA GLY A 181 7.97 -11.97 -4.95
C GLY A 181 8.18 -13.47 -5.04
N VAL A 182 9.27 -13.82 -5.70
CA VAL A 182 9.74 -15.19 -5.93
C VAL A 182 11.17 -15.28 -5.45
N VAL A 183 11.49 -16.29 -4.64
CA VAL A 183 12.82 -16.55 -4.09
C VAL A 183 13.34 -17.86 -4.65
N ILE A 184 14.50 -17.79 -5.30
CA ILE A 184 15.24 -18.94 -5.82
C ILE A 184 16.38 -19.25 -4.85
N THR A 185 16.41 -20.49 -4.36
CA THR A 185 17.51 -21.07 -3.57
C THR A 185 17.86 -22.45 -4.12
N PRO A 186 18.98 -23.09 -3.75
CA PRO A 186 19.37 -24.37 -4.34
C PRO A 186 18.30 -25.44 -4.08
N GLY A 187 17.72 -25.97 -5.17
CA GLY A 187 16.67 -27.00 -5.11
C GLY A 187 15.28 -26.52 -4.67
N ARG A 188 15.07 -25.20 -4.48
CA ARG A 188 13.79 -24.67 -3.98
C ARG A 188 13.38 -23.36 -4.64
N LEU A 189 12.09 -23.27 -4.94
CA LEU A 189 11.40 -22.08 -5.42
C LEU A 189 10.30 -21.69 -4.42
N SER A 190 10.41 -20.54 -3.80
CA SER A 190 9.38 -20.00 -2.89
C SER A 190 8.70 -18.80 -3.53
N LEU A 191 7.39 -18.68 -3.39
CA LEU A 191 6.62 -17.54 -3.88
C LEU A 191 5.65 -17.03 -2.82
N SER A 192 5.47 -15.70 -2.80
CA SER A 192 4.50 -15.03 -1.94
C SER A 192 3.88 -13.85 -2.68
N GLY A 193 2.60 -13.56 -2.46
CA GLY A 193 1.97 -12.38 -3.07
C GLY A 193 0.52 -12.57 -3.50
N VAL A 194 0.09 -11.70 -4.43
CA VAL A 194 -1.26 -11.67 -5.00
C VAL A 194 -1.16 -11.82 -6.52
N ALA A 195 -1.95 -12.74 -7.07
CA ALA A 195 -2.05 -12.96 -8.52
C ALA A 195 -2.88 -11.86 -9.23
N GLY A 196 -2.56 -11.57 -10.49
CA GLY A 196 -3.27 -10.56 -11.32
C GLY A 196 -4.72 -10.89 -11.68
N GLY A 197 -5.16 -12.13 -11.48
CA GLY A 197 -6.52 -12.60 -11.75
C GLY A 197 -6.55 -14.12 -11.99
N ALA A 198 -7.70 -14.65 -12.44
CA ALA A 198 -7.85 -16.09 -12.67
C ALA A 198 -6.93 -16.66 -13.78
N VAL A 199 -6.67 -15.85 -14.82
CA VAL A 199 -5.75 -16.22 -15.91
C VAL A 199 -4.31 -16.27 -15.41
N ASP A 200 -3.91 -15.27 -14.63
CA ASP A 200 -2.56 -15.21 -14.07
C ASP A 200 -2.35 -16.28 -12.99
N LEU A 201 -3.38 -16.57 -12.20
CA LEU A 201 -3.35 -17.69 -11.25
C LEU A 201 -3.13 -19.03 -11.99
N ALA A 202 -3.82 -19.27 -13.10
CA ALA A 202 -3.61 -20.47 -13.91
C ALA A 202 -2.19 -20.53 -14.53
N ARG A 203 -1.59 -19.37 -14.88
CA ARG A 203 -0.18 -19.31 -15.31
C ARG A 203 0.78 -19.65 -14.17
N ILE A 204 0.53 -19.11 -12.97
CA ILE A 204 1.32 -19.40 -11.78
C ILE A 204 1.23 -20.90 -11.46
N ASP A 205 0.04 -21.50 -11.47
CA ASP A 205 -0.15 -22.95 -11.25
C ASP A 205 0.62 -23.80 -12.28
N ALA A 206 0.58 -23.42 -13.55
CA ALA A 206 1.32 -24.11 -14.61
C ALA A 206 2.84 -24.01 -14.42
N ALA A 207 3.34 -22.84 -14.04
CA ALA A 207 4.76 -22.62 -13.76
C ALA A 207 5.23 -23.38 -12.52
N MET A 208 4.42 -23.42 -11.45
CA MET A 208 4.71 -24.23 -10.26
C MET A 208 4.78 -25.72 -10.60
N ALA A 209 3.81 -26.25 -11.36
CA ALA A 209 3.82 -27.65 -11.79
C ALA A 209 5.05 -27.99 -12.65
N LYS A 210 5.51 -27.04 -13.49
CA LYS A 210 6.73 -27.17 -14.29
C LYS A 210 7.98 -27.22 -13.41
N ALA A 211 8.07 -26.38 -12.38
CA ALA A 211 9.16 -26.39 -11.41
C ALA A 211 9.21 -27.70 -10.61
N GLU A 212 8.07 -28.19 -10.13
CA GLU A 212 7.95 -29.47 -9.42
C GLU A 212 8.36 -30.66 -10.31
N ALA A 213 7.90 -30.69 -11.57
CA ALA A 213 8.28 -31.72 -12.54
C ALA A 213 9.79 -31.72 -12.85
N ALA A 214 10.44 -30.57 -12.71
CA ALA A 214 11.89 -30.43 -12.87
C ALA A 214 12.69 -30.88 -11.62
N GLY A 215 12.00 -31.23 -10.53
CA GLY A 215 12.58 -31.73 -9.29
C GLY A 215 12.80 -30.67 -8.20
N LEU A 216 12.21 -29.48 -8.34
CA LEU A 216 12.32 -28.40 -7.34
C LEU A 216 11.27 -28.55 -6.25
N ILE A 217 11.63 -28.19 -5.02
CA ILE A 217 10.66 -28.02 -3.93
C ILE A 217 10.00 -26.65 -4.12
N VAL A 218 8.67 -26.64 -4.31
CA VAL A 218 7.90 -25.39 -4.45
C VAL A 218 7.15 -25.08 -3.16
N GLU A 219 7.31 -23.86 -2.64
CA GLU A 219 6.61 -23.35 -1.46
C GLU A 219 5.79 -22.12 -1.84
N SER A 220 4.47 -22.15 -1.67
CA SER A 220 3.57 -21.06 -2.07
C SER A 220 2.81 -20.46 -0.88
N ASP A 221 2.91 -19.14 -0.71
CA ASP A 221 2.07 -18.32 0.17
C ASP A 221 1.33 -17.26 -0.65
N LEU A 222 0.39 -17.72 -1.48
CA LEU A 222 -0.43 -16.86 -2.32
C LEU A 222 -1.72 -16.49 -1.60
N ALA A 223 -1.93 -15.19 -1.41
CA ALA A 223 -3.20 -14.69 -0.96
C ALA A 223 -4.21 -14.77 -2.12
N SER A 224 -5.28 -15.54 -1.91
CA SER A 224 -6.46 -15.51 -2.79
C SER A 224 -7.15 -14.16 -2.60
N SER A 225 -6.74 -13.13 -3.35
CA SER A 225 -7.57 -11.93 -3.43
C SER A 225 -8.86 -12.32 -4.14
N PRO A 226 -10.05 -12.13 -3.54
CA PRO A 226 -11.29 -12.27 -4.29
C PRO A 226 -11.23 -11.23 -5.39
N VAL A 227 -10.96 -11.67 -6.62
CA VAL A 227 -11.07 -10.81 -7.79
C VAL A 227 -12.45 -10.17 -7.69
N PRO A 228 -12.56 -8.83 -7.62
CA PRO A 228 -13.85 -8.22 -7.80
C PRO A 228 -14.25 -8.61 -9.22
N THR A 229 -15.21 -9.53 -9.35
CA THR A 229 -15.91 -9.71 -10.62
C THR A 229 -16.44 -8.34 -10.95
N ALA A 230 -15.81 -7.65 -11.92
CA ALA A 230 -16.34 -6.40 -12.41
C ALA A 230 -17.78 -6.71 -12.78
N ALA A 231 -18.75 -6.04 -12.16
CA ALA A 231 -20.12 -6.18 -12.59
C ALA A 231 -20.14 -5.68 -14.04
N PHE A 232 -20.16 -6.61 -15.00
CA PHE A 232 -20.04 -6.28 -16.42
C PHE A 232 -21.17 -5.31 -16.77
N VAL A 233 -20.77 -4.04 -16.94
CA VAL A 233 -21.66 -2.92 -17.12
C VAL A 233 -21.16 -2.05 -18.26
N VAL A 234 -22.07 -1.70 -19.16
CA VAL A 234 -21.88 -0.62 -20.12
C VAL A 234 -23.06 0.31 -19.95
N ARG A 235 -22.80 1.58 -19.71
CA ARG A 235 -23.81 2.65 -19.73
C ARG A 235 -23.32 3.74 -20.64
N ALA A 236 -24.17 4.14 -21.57
CA ALA A 236 -23.89 5.23 -22.48
C ALA A 236 -25.14 6.08 -22.68
N GLU A 237 -24.91 7.37 -22.83
CA GLU A 237 -25.94 8.36 -23.10
C GLU A 237 -25.58 9.16 -24.35
N LYS A 238 -26.61 9.60 -25.05
CA LYS A 238 -26.50 10.51 -26.18
C LYS A 238 -27.55 11.59 -26.03
N GLY A 239 -27.12 12.83 -25.97
CA GLY A 239 -27.95 14.02 -26.02
C GLY A 239 -27.75 14.79 -27.34
N PRO A 240 -28.43 15.93 -27.52
CA PRO A 240 -28.34 16.73 -28.73
C PRO A 240 -26.94 17.32 -29.00
N GLN A 241 -26.14 17.55 -27.96
CA GLN A 241 -24.79 18.13 -28.04
C GLN A 241 -23.73 17.46 -27.16
N THR A 242 -24.13 16.49 -26.33
CA THR A 242 -23.25 15.76 -25.40
C THR A 242 -23.52 14.28 -25.54
N GLY A 243 -22.55 13.42 -25.26
CA GLY A 243 -22.73 11.98 -25.31
C GLY A 243 -21.42 11.26 -25.04
N GLY A 244 -21.52 10.03 -24.57
CA GLY A 244 -20.36 9.23 -24.21
C GLY A 244 -20.70 8.08 -23.26
N LEU A 245 -19.66 7.39 -22.83
CA LEU A 245 -19.76 6.33 -21.83
C LEU A 245 -19.80 6.94 -20.43
N SER A 246 -20.73 6.48 -19.59
CA SER A 246 -20.78 6.80 -18.16
C SER A 246 -20.31 5.63 -17.29
N ALA A 247 -20.33 4.41 -17.82
CA ALA A 247 -19.71 3.23 -17.22
C ALA A 247 -19.26 2.27 -18.32
N CYS A 248 -18.10 1.63 -18.14
CA CYS A 248 -17.59 0.63 -19.08
C CYS A 248 -16.86 -0.49 -18.32
N ALA A 249 -17.13 -1.73 -18.72
CA ALA A 249 -16.41 -2.92 -18.28
C ALA A 249 -16.05 -3.76 -19.51
N ALA A 250 -14.82 -4.29 -19.51
CA ALA A 250 -14.28 -5.09 -20.60
C ALA A 250 -13.51 -6.31 -20.09
N ARG A 251 -13.41 -7.35 -20.93
CA ARG A 251 -12.64 -8.57 -20.67
C ARG A 251 -11.14 -8.33 -20.72
N ASP A 252 -10.72 -7.48 -21.65
CA ASP A 252 -9.33 -7.17 -21.93
C ASP A 252 -9.18 -5.75 -22.50
N MET A 253 -7.92 -5.31 -22.64
CA MET A 253 -7.58 -3.99 -23.19
C MET A 253 -8.04 -3.80 -24.65
N ALA A 254 -8.09 -4.87 -25.44
CA ALA A 254 -8.47 -4.78 -26.85
C ALA A 254 -9.99 -4.57 -27.02
N GLU A 255 -10.79 -5.25 -26.21
CA GLU A 255 -12.24 -5.04 -26.11
C GLU A 255 -12.56 -3.63 -25.58
N ALA A 256 -11.86 -3.19 -24.53
CA ALA A 256 -12.00 -1.82 -24.01
C ALA A 256 -11.77 -0.77 -25.10
N ALA A 257 -10.71 -0.91 -25.90
CA ALA A 257 -10.41 -0.01 -27.01
C ALA A 257 -11.53 0.02 -28.07
N ARG A 258 -12.13 -1.13 -28.40
CA ARG A 258 -13.25 -1.21 -29.35
C ARG A 258 -14.51 -0.52 -28.80
N LEU A 259 -14.83 -0.70 -27.52
CA LEU A 259 -15.98 -0.06 -26.87
C LEU A 259 -15.82 1.46 -26.79
N ILE A 260 -14.63 1.94 -26.43
CA ILE A 260 -14.30 3.37 -26.40
C ILE A 260 -14.39 3.96 -27.81
N ALA A 261 -13.85 3.28 -28.83
CA ALA A 261 -13.95 3.73 -30.21
C ALA A 261 -15.40 3.78 -30.72
N ALA A 262 -16.22 2.80 -30.37
CA ALA A 262 -17.65 2.80 -30.70
C ALA A 262 -18.41 3.93 -30.00
N ALA A 263 -18.07 4.23 -28.74
CA ALA A 263 -18.68 5.31 -27.98
C ALA A 263 -18.29 6.70 -28.47
N ALA A 264 -17.14 6.87 -29.15
CA ALA A 264 -16.74 8.13 -29.74
C ALA A 264 -17.77 8.66 -30.78
N ALA A 265 -18.56 7.77 -31.38
CA ALA A 265 -19.64 8.13 -32.30
C ALA A 265 -20.88 8.75 -31.60
N LEU A 266 -20.93 8.78 -30.26
CA LEU A 266 -22.06 9.29 -29.48
C LEU A 266 -21.95 10.78 -29.15
N GLY A 267 -20.75 11.36 -29.19
CA GLY A 267 -20.51 12.76 -28.80
C GLY A 267 -19.17 12.93 -28.07
N ALA A 268 -18.66 14.16 -28.03
CA ALA A 268 -17.28 14.47 -27.67
C ALA A 268 -17.02 14.60 -26.15
N ALA A 269 -17.48 13.64 -25.33
CA ALA A 269 -17.02 13.53 -23.94
C ALA A 269 -15.88 12.48 -23.83
N PRO A 270 -14.84 12.73 -23.01
CA PRO A 270 -13.84 11.70 -22.73
C PRO A 270 -14.50 10.52 -22.01
N ALA A 271 -14.39 9.32 -22.59
CA ALA A 271 -14.90 8.10 -21.98
C ALA A 271 -14.07 7.77 -20.72
N PRO A 272 -14.70 7.30 -19.62
CA PRO A 272 -13.97 6.75 -18.50
C PRO A 272 -13.16 5.52 -18.94
N PRO A 273 -12.01 5.24 -18.30
CA PRO A 273 -11.31 3.98 -18.52
C PRO A 273 -12.25 2.82 -18.20
N CYS A 274 -12.31 1.82 -19.08
CA CYS A 274 -13.10 0.62 -18.85
C CYS A 274 -12.48 -0.19 -17.71
N ALA A 275 -13.30 -0.67 -16.78
CA ALA A 275 -12.88 -1.62 -15.77
C ALA A 275 -12.56 -2.96 -16.47
N ILE A 276 -11.36 -3.49 -16.27
CA ILE A 276 -10.93 -4.75 -16.86
C ILE A 276 -10.99 -5.83 -15.80
N GLY A 277 -11.65 -6.95 -16.11
CA GLY A 277 -11.72 -8.08 -15.19
C GLY A 277 -12.31 -9.33 -15.82
N PRO A 278 -12.08 -10.50 -15.22
CA PRO A 278 -12.71 -11.75 -15.64
C PRO A 278 -14.19 -11.82 -15.21
N GLY A 279 -15.01 -12.59 -15.92
CA GLY A 279 -16.43 -12.84 -15.56
C GLY A 279 -17.48 -12.27 -16.51
N ALA A 280 -17.11 -11.96 -17.76
CA ALA A 280 -18.06 -11.49 -18.76
C ALA A 280 -19.07 -12.60 -19.10
N PRO A 281 -20.36 -12.28 -19.26
CA PRO A 281 -21.29 -13.19 -19.91
C PRO A 281 -20.83 -13.53 -21.34
N ASP A 282 -21.15 -14.73 -21.81
CA ASP A 282 -20.95 -15.10 -23.21
C ASP A 282 -21.66 -14.10 -24.13
N GLY A 283 -21.00 -13.65 -25.20
CA GLY A 283 -21.55 -12.66 -26.13
C GLY A 283 -21.52 -11.20 -25.64
N TRP A 284 -20.83 -10.90 -24.53
CA TRP A 284 -20.74 -9.54 -23.96
C TRP A 284 -20.28 -8.47 -24.96
N SER A 285 -19.20 -8.74 -25.70
CA SER A 285 -18.63 -7.77 -26.64
C SER A 285 -19.62 -7.41 -27.74
N GLU A 286 -20.27 -8.42 -28.29
CA GLU A 286 -21.28 -8.32 -29.34
C GLU A 286 -22.46 -7.49 -28.84
N ALA A 287 -22.96 -7.80 -27.64
CA ALA A 287 -24.07 -7.09 -27.02
C ALA A 287 -23.75 -5.61 -26.76
N ALA A 288 -22.59 -5.32 -26.18
CA ALA A 288 -22.16 -3.96 -25.86
C ALA A 288 -21.93 -3.11 -27.12
N LEU A 289 -21.30 -3.67 -28.16
CA LEU A 289 -21.10 -2.97 -29.44
C LEU A 289 -22.40 -2.76 -30.21
N ALA A 290 -23.34 -3.72 -30.17
CA ALA A 290 -24.67 -3.56 -30.76
C ALA A 290 -25.46 -2.44 -30.07
N ALA A 291 -25.42 -2.38 -28.74
CA ALA A 291 -26.07 -1.33 -27.95
C ALA A 291 -25.54 0.07 -28.26
N LEU A 292 -24.21 0.24 -28.33
CA LEU A 292 -23.60 1.53 -28.68
C LEU A 292 -23.95 1.96 -30.11
N ARG A 293 -23.97 1.04 -31.08
CA ARG A 293 -24.40 1.33 -32.46
C ARG A 293 -25.87 1.72 -32.55
N ALA A 294 -26.75 1.02 -31.83
CA ALA A 294 -28.17 1.34 -31.78
C ALA A 294 -28.42 2.74 -31.17
N LEU A 295 -27.69 3.08 -30.10
CA LEU A 295 -27.75 4.42 -29.49
C LEU A 295 -27.22 5.51 -30.44
N ALA A 296 -26.14 5.23 -31.17
CA ALA A 296 -25.57 6.17 -32.14
C ALA A 296 -26.56 6.55 -33.26
N ALA A 297 -27.52 5.68 -33.59
CA ALA A 297 -28.56 5.93 -34.59
C ALA A 297 -29.68 6.88 -34.10
N LEU A 298 -29.75 7.18 -32.80
CA LEU A 298 -30.77 8.08 -32.24
C LEU A 298 -30.30 9.54 -32.17
N PRO A 299 -31.21 10.52 -32.27
CA PRO A 299 -30.94 11.91 -31.91
C PRO A 299 -30.57 12.09 -30.44
N ALA A 300 -31.28 11.42 -29.52
CA ALA A 300 -30.99 11.37 -28.10
C ALA A 300 -31.55 10.10 -27.44
N GLY A 301 -30.84 9.53 -26.47
CA GLY A 301 -31.25 8.31 -25.78
C GLY A 301 -30.24 7.84 -24.74
N GLU A 302 -30.55 6.74 -24.09
CA GLU A 302 -29.66 6.05 -23.15
C GLU A 302 -29.69 4.56 -23.45
N VAL A 303 -28.54 3.89 -23.28
CA VAL A 303 -28.46 2.44 -23.25
C VAL A 303 -27.66 1.98 -22.03
N SER A 304 -28.17 0.96 -21.35
CA SER A 304 -27.45 0.30 -20.26
C SER A 304 -27.53 -1.21 -20.39
N ILE A 305 -26.39 -1.88 -20.24
CA ILE A 305 -26.32 -3.34 -20.10
C ILE A 305 -25.68 -3.63 -18.76
N VAL A 306 -26.34 -4.46 -17.95
CA VAL A 306 -25.81 -4.97 -16.68
C VAL A 306 -25.95 -6.49 -16.68
N GLY A 307 -24.82 -7.19 -16.76
CA GLY A 307 -24.82 -8.63 -17.04
C GLY A 307 -25.51 -8.93 -18.37
N GLN A 308 -26.56 -9.76 -18.36
CA GLN A 308 -27.32 -10.15 -19.57
C GLN A 308 -28.64 -9.37 -19.74
N ARG A 309 -28.77 -8.20 -19.11
CA ARG A 309 -29.98 -7.36 -19.20
C ARG A 309 -29.62 -6.04 -19.85
N ALA A 310 -30.18 -5.80 -21.03
CA ALA A 310 -30.07 -4.56 -21.77
C ALA A 310 -31.33 -3.71 -21.56
N ARG A 311 -31.16 -2.41 -21.35
CA ARG A 311 -32.22 -1.41 -21.32
C ARG A 311 -31.90 -0.33 -22.33
N PHE A 312 -32.88 0.00 -23.16
CA PHE A 312 -32.74 1.02 -24.19
C PHE A 312 -33.87 2.05 -24.08
N THR A 313 -33.50 3.31 -23.91
CA THR A 313 -34.40 4.40 -23.58
C THR A 313 -34.32 5.50 -24.63
N ALA A 314 -35.47 5.93 -25.17
CA ALA A 314 -35.55 7.13 -25.99
C ALA A 314 -35.61 8.40 -25.13
N LEU A 315 -34.82 9.41 -25.46
CA LEU A 315 -34.91 10.75 -24.86
C LEU A 315 -35.32 11.79 -25.91
N PRO A 316 -35.99 12.90 -25.54
CA PRO A 316 -36.26 13.99 -26.47
C PRO A 316 -34.96 14.53 -27.11
N PRO A 317 -34.93 14.82 -28.42
CA PRO A 317 -36.05 14.93 -29.36
C PRO A 317 -36.31 13.65 -30.21
N THR A 318 -35.93 12.45 -29.73
CA THR A 318 -36.07 11.21 -30.51
C THR A 318 -37.53 10.87 -30.81
N ARG A 319 -37.86 10.67 -32.09
CA ARG A 319 -39.20 10.29 -32.55
C ARG A 319 -39.45 8.79 -32.36
N ARG A 320 -40.69 8.41 -32.06
CA ARG A 320 -41.12 7.01 -31.86
C ARG A 320 -40.66 6.05 -32.98
N ARG A 321 -40.88 6.41 -34.26
CA ARG A 321 -40.44 5.60 -35.41
C ARG A 321 -38.92 5.42 -35.53
N ALA A 322 -38.13 6.41 -35.06
CA ALA A 322 -36.68 6.29 -35.06
C ALA A 322 -36.22 5.34 -33.94
N PHE A 323 -36.84 5.44 -32.76
CA PHE A 323 -36.61 4.54 -31.65
C PHE A 323 -37.00 3.09 -31.97
N GLU A 324 -38.20 2.86 -32.52
CA GLU A 324 -38.67 1.51 -32.89
C GLU A 324 -37.72 0.81 -33.87
N ARG A 325 -37.19 1.53 -34.88
CA ARG A 325 -36.20 0.98 -35.82
C ARG A 325 -34.88 0.62 -35.14
N ALA A 326 -34.35 1.51 -34.29
CA ALA A 326 -33.11 1.25 -33.57
C ALA A 326 -33.26 0.10 -32.56
N ALA A 327 -34.41 0.01 -31.89
CA ALA A 327 -34.73 -1.05 -30.95
C ALA A 327 -34.85 -2.41 -31.65
N GLU A 328 -35.40 -2.46 -32.87
CA GLU A 328 -35.51 -3.71 -33.63
C GLU A 328 -34.15 -4.19 -34.16
N THR A 329 -33.30 -3.25 -34.64
CA THR A 329 -31.91 -3.57 -34.97
C THR A 329 -31.17 -4.13 -33.75
N LEU A 330 -31.29 -3.46 -32.59
CA LEU A 330 -30.65 -3.92 -31.36
C LEU A 330 -31.14 -5.31 -30.95
N ARG A 331 -32.44 -5.56 -31.01
CA ARG A 331 -33.03 -6.87 -30.68
C ARG A 331 -32.48 -7.99 -31.57
N THR A 332 -32.25 -7.70 -32.85
CA THR A 332 -31.74 -8.69 -33.82
C THR A 332 -30.26 -8.98 -33.62
N GLU A 333 -29.47 -8.00 -33.17
CA GLU A 333 -28.03 -8.13 -32.98
C GLU A 333 -27.63 -8.59 -31.56
N LEU A 334 -28.54 -8.55 -30.58
CA LEU A 334 -28.27 -9.03 -29.24
C LEU A 334 -28.11 -10.57 -29.22
N PRO A 335 -27.12 -11.12 -28.49
CA PRO A 335 -27.02 -12.56 -28.28
C PRO A 335 -28.28 -13.12 -27.59
N PRO A 336 -28.63 -14.40 -27.82
CA PRO A 336 -29.92 -14.98 -27.42
C PRO A 336 -30.20 -14.93 -25.91
N ASP A 337 -29.18 -14.93 -25.07
CA ASP A 337 -29.35 -14.90 -23.61
C ASP A 337 -29.54 -13.48 -23.05
N PHE A 338 -29.41 -12.44 -23.88
CA PHE A 338 -29.61 -11.06 -23.47
C PHE A 338 -31.08 -10.64 -23.55
N LYS A 339 -31.60 -10.14 -22.43
CA LYS A 339 -32.99 -9.63 -22.34
C LYS A 339 -33.02 -8.13 -22.55
N LEU A 340 -33.73 -7.66 -23.59
CA LEU A 340 -33.90 -6.25 -23.91
C LEU A 340 -35.21 -5.68 -23.33
N SER A 341 -35.08 -4.63 -22.53
CA SER A 341 -36.20 -3.80 -22.05
C SER A 341 -36.19 -2.46 -22.76
N LEU A 342 -37.35 -2.06 -23.31
CA LEU A 342 -37.52 -0.79 -24.00
C LEU A 342 -38.32 0.17 -23.11
N LEU A 343 -37.79 1.37 -22.90
CA LEU A 343 -38.50 2.46 -22.23
C LEU A 343 -38.67 3.62 -23.20
N SER A 344 -39.91 3.98 -23.49
CA SER A 344 -40.20 5.25 -24.16
C SER A 344 -40.45 6.28 -23.07
N GLY A 345 -39.50 7.18 -22.83
CA GLY A 345 -39.81 8.41 -22.08
C GLY A 345 -40.93 9.12 -22.84
N GLU A 346 -41.96 9.56 -22.12
CA GLU A 346 -43.19 10.15 -22.67
C GLU A 346 -42.89 11.03 -23.88
N VAL A 347 -43.20 10.50 -25.07
CA VAL A 347 -43.16 11.27 -26.30
C VAL A 347 -44.30 12.27 -26.18
N ALA A 348 -43.96 13.54 -25.98
CA ALA A 348 -44.92 14.63 -25.94
C ALA A 348 -45.84 14.56 -27.17
N GLU A 349 -47.09 14.15 -26.96
CA GLU A 349 -48.16 14.43 -27.90
C GLU A 349 -48.55 15.89 -27.71
N ALA A 350 -48.42 16.68 -28.78
CA ALA A 350 -49.09 17.97 -28.86
C ALA A 350 -50.61 17.75 -28.71
N PRO A 351 -51.31 18.56 -27.90
CA PRO A 351 -52.69 18.26 -27.53
C PRO A 351 -53.61 18.41 -28.76
N PRO A 352 -54.47 17.43 -29.09
CA PRO A 352 -55.62 17.70 -29.92
C PRO A 352 -56.69 18.38 -29.04
N MET A 353 -57.29 19.43 -29.60
CA MET A 353 -58.45 20.10 -29.02
C MET A 353 -59.61 19.11 -28.84
N ALA A 354 -60.19 19.20 -27.65
CA ALA A 354 -61.55 18.84 -27.22
C ALA A 354 -62.39 17.98 -28.17
N GLU A 355 -62.77 16.78 -27.70
CA GLU A 355 -64.16 16.33 -27.74
C GLU A 355 -64.50 15.58 -26.44
N THR A 356 -65.74 15.79 -26.01
CA THR A 356 -66.39 15.33 -24.78
C THR A 356 -66.70 13.83 -24.78
N GLY A 357 -66.57 13.15 -23.64
CA GLY A 357 -67.23 11.86 -23.42
C GLY A 357 -66.65 10.96 -22.31
N GLU A 358 -67.24 11.09 -21.12
CA GLU A 358 -67.51 10.04 -20.11
C GLU A 358 -66.38 9.17 -19.49
N ALA A 359 -66.02 9.59 -18.26
CA ALA A 359 -65.97 8.83 -17.01
C ALA A 359 -65.26 7.45 -16.95
N ALA A 360 -64.14 7.43 -16.22
CA ALA A 360 -63.77 6.34 -15.32
C ALA A 360 -63.13 6.89 -14.03
N ASN A 361 -63.89 6.79 -12.93
CA ASN A 361 -63.60 6.91 -11.50
C ASN A 361 -62.25 7.49 -11.01
N ASP A 362 -62.32 8.75 -10.59
CA ASP A 362 -61.97 9.30 -9.27
C ASP A 362 -61.01 8.52 -8.33
N VAL A 363 -59.80 9.09 -8.15
CA VAL A 363 -59.24 9.42 -6.82
C VAL A 363 -58.59 10.80 -6.95
N SER A 364 -59.38 11.85 -6.79
CA SER A 364 -58.88 13.22 -6.70
C SER A 364 -58.35 13.48 -5.28
N GLY A 365 -57.05 13.28 -5.08
CA GLY A 365 -56.32 13.73 -3.90
C GLY A 365 -55.07 14.52 -4.31
N THR A 366 -54.82 15.65 -3.66
CA THR A 366 -53.55 16.39 -3.84
C THR A 366 -52.39 15.44 -3.51
N PRO A 367 -51.38 15.27 -4.38
CA PRO A 367 -50.22 14.42 -4.08
C PRO A 367 -49.53 14.89 -2.81
N ALA A 368 -49.22 13.96 -1.91
CA ALA A 368 -48.51 14.26 -0.68
C ALA A 368 -47.12 14.85 -1.00
N LEU A 369 -46.65 15.81 -0.20
CA LEU A 369 -45.26 16.29 -0.33
C LEU A 369 -44.29 15.12 -0.12
N PRO A 370 -43.33 14.89 -1.03
CA PRO A 370 -42.42 13.74 -0.93
C PRO A 370 -41.61 13.82 0.37
N LEU A 371 -41.44 12.69 1.05
CA LEU A 371 -40.58 12.61 2.24
C LEU A 371 -39.14 12.88 1.82
N ALA A 372 -38.48 13.81 2.49
CA ALA A 372 -37.08 14.13 2.32
C ALA A 372 -36.35 14.05 3.66
N VAL A 373 -35.20 13.38 3.67
CA VAL A 373 -34.32 13.28 4.83
C VAL A 373 -32.97 13.86 4.46
N THR A 374 -32.40 14.73 5.29
CA THR A 374 -31.07 15.32 5.07
C THR A 374 -30.18 15.09 6.28
N HIS A 375 -28.91 14.80 6.05
CA HIS A 375 -27.90 14.59 7.07
C HIS A 375 -26.65 15.43 6.75
N ASP A 376 -26.19 16.25 7.68
CA ASP A 376 -25.03 17.15 7.50
C ASP A 376 -23.80 16.76 8.34
N GLY A 377 -23.83 15.59 8.96
CA GLY A 377 -22.79 15.08 9.86
C GLY A 377 -23.07 15.29 11.35
N LEU A 378 -23.98 16.21 11.69
CA LEU A 378 -24.35 16.53 13.09
C LEU A 378 -25.85 16.41 13.33
N THR A 379 -26.65 16.85 12.36
CA THR A 379 -28.11 16.87 12.43
C THR A 379 -28.70 16.03 11.32
N LEU A 380 -29.77 15.30 11.64
CA LEU A 380 -30.61 14.61 10.67
C LEU A 380 -32.00 15.26 10.69
N ARG A 381 -32.40 15.84 9.55
CA ARG A 381 -33.69 16.51 9.38
C ARG A 381 -34.62 15.67 8.51
N ILE A 382 -35.81 15.37 9.03
CA ILE A 382 -36.88 14.64 8.34
C ILE A 382 -37.98 15.64 8.01
N SER A 383 -38.35 15.78 6.73
CA SER A 383 -39.35 16.75 6.27
C SER A 383 -40.25 16.17 5.18
N GLY A 384 -41.50 16.63 5.07
CA GLY A 384 -42.44 16.18 4.05
C GLY A 384 -43.73 15.63 4.65
N ALA A 385 -44.44 14.77 3.91
CA ALA A 385 -45.69 14.19 4.38
C ALA A 385 -45.48 12.77 4.93
N ALA A 386 -46.24 12.40 5.97
CA ALA A 386 -46.29 11.06 6.56
C ALA A 386 -47.74 10.56 6.67
N PRO A 387 -47.98 9.23 6.59
CA PRO A 387 -49.34 8.66 6.58
C PRO A 387 -50.20 9.03 7.79
N ASP A 388 -49.60 9.03 8.97
CA ASP A 388 -50.24 9.42 10.22
C ASP A 388 -49.18 9.78 11.29
N PRO A 389 -49.58 10.45 12.39
CA PRO A 389 -48.66 10.86 13.45
C PRO A 389 -47.90 9.72 14.13
N LEU A 390 -48.52 8.55 14.29
CA LEU A 390 -47.90 7.40 14.96
C LEU A 390 -46.80 6.78 14.07
N ILE A 391 -47.07 6.67 12.76
CA ILE A 391 -46.08 6.23 11.79
C ILE A 391 -44.93 7.24 11.69
N GLY A 392 -45.23 8.54 11.65
CA GLY A 392 -44.22 9.61 11.68
C GLY A 392 -43.30 9.52 12.90
N GLU A 393 -43.86 9.37 14.09
CA GLU A 393 -43.08 9.23 15.33
C GLU A 393 -42.23 7.95 15.34
N SER A 394 -42.72 6.86 14.76
CA SER A 394 -41.93 5.61 14.66
C SER A 394 -40.67 5.77 13.81
N VAL A 395 -40.75 6.54 12.73
CA VAL A 395 -39.61 6.86 11.86
C VAL A 395 -38.63 7.80 12.55
N ALA A 396 -39.14 8.81 13.27
CA ALA A 396 -38.32 9.70 14.08
C ALA A 396 -37.57 8.97 15.21
N ALA A 397 -38.24 8.03 15.88
CA ALA A 397 -37.61 7.19 16.90
C ALA A 397 -36.52 6.31 16.32
N TYR A 398 -36.74 5.71 15.15
CA TYR A 398 -35.73 4.94 14.43
C TYR A 398 -34.51 5.79 14.04
N ALA A 399 -34.72 7.02 13.57
CA ALA A 399 -33.64 7.95 13.27
C ALA A 399 -32.77 8.27 14.49
N ARG A 400 -33.38 8.48 15.66
CA ARG A 400 -32.65 8.73 16.91
C ARG A 400 -31.79 7.55 17.35
N VAL A 401 -32.23 6.32 17.08
CA VAL A 401 -31.45 5.10 17.38
C VAL A 401 -30.31 4.91 16.40
N THR A 402 -30.56 5.17 15.12
CA THR A 402 -29.60 4.94 14.03
C THR A 402 -28.51 6.01 14.00
N MET A 403 -28.77 7.20 14.56
CA MET A 403 -27.84 8.34 14.64
C MET A 403 -27.43 8.65 16.09
N PRO A 404 -26.65 7.79 16.76
CA PRO A 404 -26.22 8.03 18.13
C PRO A 404 -25.32 9.27 18.23
N GLY A 405 -25.77 10.29 18.96
CA GLY A 405 -25.03 11.54 19.18
C GLY A 405 -25.36 12.69 18.23
N GLY A 406 -26.23 12.47 17.22
CA GLY A 406 -26.74 13.52 16.33
C GLY A 406 -28.11 14.04 16.77
N GLU A 407 -28.40 15.30 16.44
CA GLU A 407 -29.72 15.90 16.68
C GLU A 407 -30.69 15.47 15.57
N VAL A 408 -31.93 15.10 15.93
CA VAL A 408 -32.95 14.69 14.95
C VAL A 408 -34.09 15.71 14.97
N GLU A 409 -34.28 16.38 13.84
CA GLU A 409 -35.35 17.37 13.63
C GLU A 409 -36.43 16.80 12.71
N THR A 410 -37.70 17.04 13.05
CA THR A 410 -38.84 16.57 12.26
C THR A 410 -39.78 17.72 11.88
N ALA A 411 -40.11 17.82 10.60
CA ALA A 411 -41.06 18.76 10.03
C ALA A 411 -42.04 18.00 9.11
N LEU A 412 -42.90 17.17 9.72
CA LEU A 412 -43.83 16.29 9.02
C LEU A 412 -45.25 16.88 9.00
N SER A 413 -45.91 16.83 7.83
CA SER A 413 -47.35 17.00 7.69
C SER A 413 -48.04 15.63 7.56
N TYR A 414 -49.35 15.59 7.83
CA TYR A 414 -50.13 14.34 7.84
C TYR A 414 -51.24 14.31 6.79
N ASP A 415 -51.12 15.17 5.77
CA ASP A 415 -52.10 15.33 4.70
C ASP A 415 -51.58 14.66 3.42
N GLY A 416 -52.38 13.75 2.85
CA GLY A 416 -52.10 13.16 1.53
C GLY A 416 -52.44 11.67 1.43
N VAL A 417 -52.32 11.13 0.21
CA VAL A 417 -52.46 9.70 -0.08
C VAL A 417 -51.08 9.09 -0.25
N PHE A 418 -50.83 7.97 0.43
CA PHE A 418 -49.52 7.33 0.48
C PHE A 418 -49.56 5.95 -0.18
N ALA A 419 -48.55 5.66 -0.99
CA ALA A 419 -48.37 4.33 -1.53
C ALA A 419 -47.96 3.33 -0.42
N PRO A 420 -48.30 2.02 -0.58
CA PRO A 420 -47.79 0.97 0.31
C PRO A 420 -46.27 1.01 0.44
N GLY A 421 -45.74 0.52 1.57
CA GLY A 421 -44.30 0.44 1.80
C GLY A 421 -43.61 1.75 2.21
N TRP A 422 -44.36 2.82 2.48
CA TRP A 422 -43.81 4.11 2.93
C TRP A 422 -42.88 4.00 4.16
N ARG A 423 -43.30 3.25 5.19
CA ARG A 423 -42.53 3.12 6.46
C ARG A 423 -41.20 2.36 6.27
N PRO A 424 -41.17 1.16 5.65
CA PRO A 424 -39.92 0.50 5.28
C PRO A 424 -39.00 1.39 4.43
N ALA A 425 -39.55 2.10 3.45
CA ALA A 425 -38.76 3.00 2.60
C ALA A 425 -38.15 4.17 3.39
N ALA A 426 -38.91 4.79 4.30
CA ALA A 426 -38.43 5.86 5.17
C ALA A 426 -37.29 5.39 6.10
N MET A 427 -37.41 4.17 6.66
CA MET A 427 -36.36 3.58 7.48
C MET A 427 -35.12 3.22 6.65
N ALA A 428 -35.30 2.69 5.45
CA ALA A 428 -34.20 2.38 4.53
C ALA A 428 -33.40 3.65 4.15
N MET A 429 -34.10 4.77 3.92
CA MET A 429 -33.47 6.07 3.68
C MET A 429 -32.61 6.51 4.87
N ILE A 430 -33.11 6.36 6.09
CA ILE A 430 -32.39 6.73 7.32
C ILE A 430 -31.15 5.84 7.52
N SER A 431 -31.28 4.52 7.34
CA SER A 431 -30.14 3.59 7.43
C SER A 431 -29.08 3.88 6.36
N ALA A 432 -29.51 4.21 5.14
CA ALA A 432 -28.58 4.61 4.08
C ALA A 432 -27.83 5.90 4.46
N LEU A 433 -28.53 6.91 4.99
CA LEU A 433 -27.92 8.19 5.38
C LEU A 433 -26.98 8.07 6.58
N SER A 434 -27.21 7.15 7.51
CA SER A 434 -26.32 6.96 8.67
C SER A 434 -24.94 6.40 8.30
N LYS A 435 -24.79 5.88 7.08
CA LYS A 435 -23.52 5.39 6.53
C LYS A 435 -22.78 6.47 5.74
N LEU A 436 -23.41 7.61 5.47
CA LEU A 436 -22.82 8.74 4.75
C LEU A 436 -22.26 9.75 5.74
N GLU A 437 -21.19 10.46 5.37
CA GLU A 437 -20.70 11.59 6.16
C GLU A 437 -21.68 12.76 6.12
N ARG A 438 -22.27 12.99 4.94
CA ARG A 438 -23.34 13.96 4.68
C ARG A 438 -24.14 13.45 3.49
N GLY A 439 -25.44 13.72 3.46
CA GLY A 439 -26.27 13.29 2.35
C GLY A 439 -27.71 13.72 2.47
N ARG A 440 -28.49 13.37 1.45
CA ARG A 440 -29.93 13.55 1.41
C ARG A 440 -30.58 12.35 0.75
N ALA A 441 -31.77 12.02 1.21
CA ALA A 441 -32.60 11.01 0.62
C ALA A 441 -33.98 11.60 0.32
N ARG A 442 -34.61 11.17 -0.78
CA ARG A 442 -35.99 11.51 -1.13
C ARG A 442 -36.80 10.26 -1.46
N LEU A 443 -38.01 10.22 -0.95
CA LEU A 443 -39.02 9.21 -1.28
C LEU A 443 -39.91 9.75 -2.41
N GLY A 444 -39.72 9.22 -3.60
CA GLY A 444 -40.61 9.40 -4.74
C GLY A 444 -41.70 8.31 -4.80
N PRO A 445 -42.67 8.45 -5.72
CA PRO A 445 -43.71 7.45 -5.93
C PRO A 445 -43.13 6.10 -6.40
N GLU A 446 -42.14 6.14 -7.29
CA GLU A 446 -41.54 4.94 -7.93
C GLU A 446 -40.07 4.71 -7.58
N SER A 447 -39.45 5.63 -6.84
CA SER A 447 -38.02 5.57 -6.53
C SER A 447 -37.71 6.11 -5.14
N VAL A 448 -36.59 5.65 -4.59
CA VAL A 448 -35.90 6.24 -3.45
C VAL A 448 -34.57 6.75 -3.96
N GLU A 449 -34.39 8.06 -3.91
CA GLU A 449 -33.15 8.72 -4.31
C GLU A 449 -32.29 8.95 -3.06
N VAL A 450 -31.03 8.52 -3.08
CA VAL A 450 -30.05 8.77 -2.02
C VAL A 450 -28.81 9.42 -2.63
N GLU A 451 -28.44 10.59 -2.14
CA GLU A 451 -27.25 11.31 -2.58
C GLU A 451 -26.38 11.66 -1.38
N GLY A 452 -25.05 11.63 -1.53
CA GLY A 452 -24.17 12.09 -0.46
C GLY A 452 -22.73 11.64 -0.59
N GLU A 453 -21.96 11.97 0.43
CA GLU A 453 -20.53 11.71 0.52
C GLU A 453 -20.29 10.55 1.47
N ILE A 454 -19.49 9.58 1.05
CA ILE A 454 -19.09 8.45 1.87
C ILE A 454 -17.59 8.49 2.14
N ARG A 455 -17.20 8.15 3.36
CA ARG A 455 -15.79 7.97 3.69
C ARG A 455 -15.26 6.73 2.99
N ASP A 456 -15.98 5.61 3.10
CA ASP A 456 -15.52 4.31 2.60
C ASP A 456 -16.08 3.88 1.23
N PRO A 457 -15.28 3.81 0.13
CA PRO A 457 -15.80 3.40 -1.17
C PRO A 457 -16.23 1.94 -1.17
N LEU A 458 -15.64 1.09 -0.32
CA LEU A 458 -16.07 -0.30 -0.15
C LEU A 458 -17.50 -0.38 0.46
N ALA A 459 -17.86 0.57 1.32
CA ALA A 459 -19.18 0.64 1.93
C ALA A 459 -20.29 1.08 0.95
N ILE A 460 -19.96 1.59 -0.25
CA ILE A 460 -20.96 1.97 -1.26
C ILE A 460 -21.77 0.75 -1.70
N ALA A 461 -21.11 -0.37 -1.97
CA ALA A 461 -21.77 -1.58 -2.43
C ALA A 461 -22.70 -2.17 -1.36
N ASP A 462 -22.28 -2.13 -0.09
CA ASP A 462 -23.09 -2.61 1.03
C ASP A 462 -24.31 -1.71 1.29
N LEU A 463 -24.13 -0.38 1.21
CA LEU A 463 -25.23 0.58 1.29
C LEU A 463 -26.26 0.34 0.18
N GLN A 464 -25.80 0.21 -1.07
CA GLN A 464 -26.69 -0.04 -2.21
C GLN A 464 -27.45 -1.36 -2.07
N ARG A 465 -26.78 -2.42 -1.61
CA ARG A 465 -27.40 -3.74 -1.40
C ARG A 465 -28.49 -3.67 -0.34
N GLU A 466 -28.20 -3.09 0.82
CA GLU A 466 -29.17 -2.96 1.91
C GLU A 466 -30.36 -2.08 1.53
N LEU A 467 -30.11 -0.98 0.81
CA LEU A 467 -31.17 -0.10 0.32
C LEU A 467 -32.11 -0.85 -0.63
N VAL A 468 -31.57 -1.62 -1.58
CA VAL A 468 -32.40 -2.43 -2.50
C VAL A 468 -33.16 -3.53 -1.75
N GLN A 469 -32.54 -4.19 -0.78
CA GLN A 469 -33.17 -5.25 0.02
C GLN A 469 -34.27 -4.75 0.96
N SER A 470 -34.26 -3.46 1.31
CA SER A 470 -35.25 -2.87 2.21
C SER A 470 -36.47 -2.28 1.48
N LEU A 471 -36.44 -2.24 0.14
CA LEU A 471 -37.51 -1.72 -0.72
C LEU A 471 -38.33 -2.87 -1.31
N ASP A 472 -39.28 -3.39 -0.53
CA ASP A 472 -40.08 -4.57 -0.89
C ASP A 472 -41.32 -4.24 -1.76
N ASP A 473 -41.53 -2.96 -2.08
CA ASP A 473 -42.73 -2.44 -2.75
C ASP A 473 -42.53 -2.13 -4.24
N GLY A 474 -41.40 -2.54 -4.82
CA GLY A 474 -41.08 -2.36 -6.24
C GLY A 474 -40.50 -0.99 -6.58
N ARG A 475 -40.26 -0.10 -5.60
CA ARG A 475 -39.53 1.16 -5.85
C ARG A 475 -38.08 0.90 -6.25
N ARG A 476 -37.56 1.73 -7.14
CA ARG A 476 -36.15 1.71 -7.55
C ARG A 476 -35.29 2.45 -6.53
N ALA A 477 -34.17 1.85 -6.14
CA ALA A 477 -33.11 2.57 -5.44
C ALA A 477 -32.24 3.31 -6.44
N GLU A 478 -32.18 4.63 -6.34
CA GLU A 478 -31.32 5.49 -7.16
C GLU A 478 -30.30 6.16 -6.24
N THR A 479 -29.01 5.91 -6.47
CA THR A 479 -27.94 6.42 -5.59
C THR A 479 -26.94 7.30 -6.35
N ARG A 480 -26.65 8.50 -5.83
CA ARG A 480 -25.57 9.38 -6.29
C ARG A 480 -24.59 9.62 -5.14
N ILE A 481 -23.73 8.64 -4.90
CA ILE A 481 -22.77 8.65 -3.79
C ILE A 481 -21.38 8.96 -4.33
N THR A 482 -20.70 9.93 -3.74
CA THR A 482 -19.32 10.30 -4.04
C THR A 482 -18.40 9.95 -2.88
N VAL A 483 -17.11 9.72 -3.16
CA VAL A 483 -16.10 9.54 -2.11
C VAL A 483 -15.71 10.91 -1.57
N SER A 484 -15.62 11.04 -0.24
CA SER A 484 -15.24 12.28 0.44
C SER A 484 -13.95 12.88 -0.16
N PRO A 485 -13.94 14.18 -0.57
CA PRO A 485 -12.77 14.83 -1.17
C PRO A 485 -11.52 14.77 -0.30
N ALA A 486 -11.68 14.77 1.03
CA ALA A 486 -10.57 14.62 1.97
C ALA A 486 -9.83 13.28 1.79
N ARG A 487 -10.56 12.21 1.43
CA ARG A 487 -9.96 10.91 1.14
C ARG A 487 -9.35 10.84 -0.25
N LEU A 488 -9.98 11.48 -1.24
CA LEU A 488 -9.39 11.61 -2.58
C LEU A 488 -8.06 12.39 -2.52
N ALA A 489 -7.96 13.41 -1.67
CA ALA A 489 -6.71 14.13 -1.41
C ALA A 489 -5.67 13.26 -0.68
N ALA A 490 -6.09 12.42 0.27
CA ALA A 490 -5.20 11.48 0.95
C ALA A 490 -4.74 10.31 0.06
N ALA A 491 -5.50 10.00 -1.00
CA ALA A 491 -5.19 8.97 -1.99
C ALA A 491 -4.28 9.47 -3.12
N GLN A 492 -4.06 10.78 -3.26
CA GLN A 492 -3.08 11.31 -4.19
C GLN A 492 -1.68 11.16 -3.62
N PRO A 493 -0.72 10.63 -4.40
CA PRO A 493 0.62 10.46 -3.91
C PRO A 493 1.33 11.82 -3.71
N LEU A 494 1.98 11.98 -2.57
CA LEU A 494 2.73 13.15 -2.12
C LEU A 494 3.90 13.44 -3.08
N PRO A 495 4.01 14.67 -3.62
CA PRO A 495 5.20 15.09 -4.35
C PRO A 495 6.48 14.94 -3.50
N PRO A 496 7.66 14.75 -4.09
CA PRO A 496 8.89 14.44 -3.36
C PRO A 496 9.19 15.39 -2.20
N ILE A 497 9.03 16.70 -2.41
CA ILE A 497 9.31 17.72 -1.36
C ILE A 497 8.37 17.61 -0.15
N ARG A 498 7.09 17.30 -0.40
CA ARG A 498 6.10 17.10 0.67
C ARG A 498 6.29 15.75 1.35
N CYS A 499 6.73 14.74 0.60
CA CYS A 499 7.10 13.45 1.14
C CYS A 499 8.28 13.58 2.12
N ALA A 500 9.39 14.19 1.69
CA ALA A 500 10.58 14.39 2.51
C ALA A 500 10.26 15.19 3.80
N ALA A 501 9.44 16.23 3.70
CA ALA A 501 8.96 16.98 4.86
C ALA A 501 8.12 16.12 5.82
N ALA A 502 7.20 15.30 5.30
CA ALA A 502 6.38 14.41 6.12
C ALA A 502 7.21 13.33 6.83
N LEU A 503 8.24 12.79 6.18
CA LEU A 503 9.16 11.81 6.78
C LEU A 503 10.02 12.45 7.87
N THR A 504 10.53 13.66 7.62
CA THR A 504 11.29 14.44 8.59
C THR A 504 10.44 14.78 9.83
N GLU A 505 9.15 15.07 9.66
CA GLU A 505 8.24 15.31 10.79
C GLU A 505 8.05 14.07 11.68
N VAL A 506 7.95 12.88 11.08
CA VAL A 506 7.82 11.62 11.82
C VAL A 506 9.03 11.38 12.73
N VAL A 507 10.24 11.53 12.20
CA VAL A 507 11.48 11.35 12.98
C VAL A 507 11.77 12.52 13.94
N SER A 508 11.21 13.70 13.69
CA SER A 508 11.32 14.82 14.63
C SER A 508 10.41 14.63 15.85
N THR A 509 9.22 14.06 15.65
CA THR A 509 8.28 13.76 16.73
C THR A 509 8.73 12.53 17.54
N ASP A 510 9.24 11.51 16.86
CA ASP A 510 9.68 10.26 17.48
C ASP A 510 10.98 9.78 16.82
N PRO A 511 12.15 10.16 17.37
CA PRO A 511 13.43 9.88 16.75
C PRO A 511 13.77 8.38 16.71
N ILE A 512 14.40 7.95 15.61
CA ILE A 512 14.99 6.62 15.53
C ILE A 512 16.15 6.52 16.52
N ARG A 513 16.10 5.51 17.39
CA ARG A 513 17.09 5.30 18.44
C ARG A 513 18.11 4.26 18.02
N PHE A 514 19.35 4.47 18.44
CA PHE A 514 20.47 3.58 18.17
C PHE A 514 21.18 3.22 19.47
N SER A 515 21.75 2.02 19.51
CA SER A 515 22.66 1.62 20.60
C SER A 515 23.87 2.59 20.67
N PRO A 516 24.40 2.90 21.87
CA PRO A 516 25.51 3.85 22.03
C PRO A 516 26.72 3.48 21.15
N GLY A 517 27.20 4.44 20.35
CA GLY A 517 28.32 4.23 19.43
C GLY A 517 28.06 3.28 18.26
N SER A 518 26.83 2.81 18.09
CA SER A 518 26.44 1.82 17.07
C SER A 518 25.49 2.41 16.03
N ALA A 519 25.38 1.70 14.91
CA ALA A 519 24.36 1.88 13.87
C ALA A 519 23.17 0.91 14.02
N GLU A 520 23.21 0.04 15.03
CA GLU A 520 22.11 -0.87 15.36
C GLU A 520 20.89 -0.09 15.86
N ILE A 521 19.76 -0.25 15.17
CA ILE A 521 18.49 0.39 15.51
C ILE A 521 17.85 -0.37 16.68
N ASP A 522 17.48 0.36 17.72
CA ASP A 522 16.77 -0.19 18.88
C ASP A 522 15.41 -0.76 18.45
N GLU A 523 15.03 -1.95 18.96
CA GLU A 523 13.72 -2.57 18.73
C GLU A 523 12.55 -1.62 19.08
N ALA A 524 12.74 -0.73 20.06
CA ALA A 524 11.77 0.29 20.42
C ALA A 524 11.44 1.26 19.27
N SER A 525 12.30 1.36 18.24
CA SER A 525 12.09 2.20 17.06
C SER A 525 11.25 1.52 15.97
N ALA A 526 10.88 0.24 16.12
CA ALA A 526 10.09 -0.49 15.12
C ALA A 526 8.75 0.21 14.76
N PRO A 527 7.97 0.77 15.71
CA PRO A 527 6.76 1.52 15.38
C PRO A 527 7.04 2.79 14.56
N VAL A 528 8.19 3.44 14.75
CA VAL A 528 8.60 4.61 13.97
C VAL A 528 8.89 4.21 12.53
N VAL A 529 9.65 3.13 12.35
CA VAL A 529 9.98 2.56 11.03
C VAL A 529 8.70 2.18 10.27
N ALA A 530 7.70 1.61 10.96
CA ALA A 530 6.41 1.29 10.35
C ALA A 530 5.68 2.56 9.85
N ARG A 531 5.61 3.63 10.67
CA ARG A 531 4.99 4.90 10.25
C ARG A 531 5.72 5.59 9.10
N LEU A 532 7.04 5.51 9.08
CA LEU A 532 7.86 6.01 7.97
C LEU A 532 7.55 5.25 6.68
N THR A 533 7.42 3.92 6.77
CA THR A 533 7.07 3.06 5.63
C THR A 533 5.66 3.38 5.11
N GLU A 534 4.67 3.56 5.99
CA GLU A 534 3.32 3.99 5.62
C GLU A 534 3.33 5.37 4.93
N THR A 535 4.17 6.29 5.41
CA THR A 535 4.32 7.61 4.82
C THR A 535 4.97 7.53 3.44
N LEU A 536 6.02 6.70 3.28
CA LEU A 536 6.68 6.42 2.01
C LEU A 536 5.75 5.79 0.98
N ALA A 537 4.80 4.94 1.41
CA ALA A 537 3.81 4.35 0.52
C ALA A 537 2.91 5.39 -0.17
N ARG A 538 2.78 6.58 0.44
CA ARG A 538 2.05 7.72 -0.15
C ARG A 538 2.91 8.58 -1.05
N CYS A 539 4.20 8.32 -1.26
CA CYS A 539 5.07 9.23 -2.01
C CYS A 539 5.09 8.94 -3.52
N ALA A 540 5.06 10.01 -4.34
CA ALA A 540 5.11 9.96 -5.79
C ALA A 540 6.50 10.32 -6.32
N GLY A 541 7.21 9.31 -6.85
CA GLY A 541 8.47 9.51 -7.58
C GLY A 541 9.55 10.26 -6.80
N GLY A 542 10.62 10.64 -7.50
CA GLY A 542 11.76 11.39 -6.95
C GLY A 542 12.69 10.55 -6.07
N ARG A 543 13.93 11.01 -5.93
CA ARG A 543 14.92 10.40 -5.04
C ARG A 543 14.93 11.14 -3.70
N ILE A 544 14.79 10.40 -2.62
CA ILE A 544 14.83 10.90 -1.25
C ILE A 544 16.09 10.35 -0.60
N GLU A 545 16.92 11.23 -0.08
CA GLU A 545 18.10 10.88 0.69
C GLU A 545 17.77 10.81 2.18
N ILE A 546 18.26 9.75 2.81
CA ILE A 546 18.32 9.56 4.25
C ILE A 546 19.66 10.13 4.72
N ALA A 547 19.63 11.32 5.32
CA ALA A 547 20.81 12.04 5.79
C ALA A 547 21.06 11.75 7.27
N GLY A 548 22.19 11.13 7.59
CA GLY A 548 22.63 10.86 8.96
C GLY A 548 23.52 11.98 9.51
N HIS A 549 23.28 12.39 10.75
CA HIS A 549 24.08 13.40 11.45
C HIS A 549 24.52 12.91 12.84
N THR A 550 25.67 13.39 13.30
CA THR A 550 26.17 13.18 14.66
C THR A 550 26.34 14.52 15.39
N ASP A 551 26.56 14.45 16.70
CA ASP A 551 27.07 15.60 17.44
C ASP A 551 28.59 15.77 17.21
N SER A 552 29.17 16.79 17.84
CA SER A 552 30.60 17.10 17.72
C SER A 552 31.52 16.25 18.61
N GLN A 553 31.04 15.16 19.20
CA GLN A 553 31.85 14.32 20.07
C GLN A 553 32.50 13.20 19.25
N GLY A 554 33.83 13.13 19.30
CA GLY A 554 34.59 12.17 18.51
C GLY A 554 35.43 12.84 17.43
N SER A 555 36.09 12.04 16.59
CA SER A 555 36.81 12.57 15.44
C SER A 555 35.87 12.67 14.24
N GLU A 556 36.05 13.71 13.42
CA GLU A 556 35.30 13.94 12.18
C GLU A 556 35.17 12.66 11.33
N LYS A 557 36.27 11.93 11.13
CA LYS A 557 36.30 10.67 10.37
C LYS A 557 35.44 9.56 11.00
N THR A 558 35.38 9.50 12.33
CA THR A 558 34.55 8.54 13.05
C THR A 558 33.08 8.93 12.96
N ASN A 559 32.79 10.22 13.13
CA ASN A 559 31.46 10.80 13.05
C ASN A 559 30.85 10.65 11.65
N LEU A 560 31.64 10.86 10.60
CA LEU A 560 31.23 10.64 9.21
C LEU A 560 30.88 9.17 8.94
N ARG A 561 31.71 8.23 9.41
CA ARG A 561 31.45 6.80 9.25
C ARG A 561 30.23 6.33 10.04
N LEU A 562 30.06 6.83 11.27
CA LEU A 562 28.94 6.46 12.13
C LEU A 562 27.60 7.00 11.58
N SER A 563 27.57 8.27 11.16
CA SER A 563 26.38 8.86 10.53
C SER A 563 25.97 8.11 9.26
N ARG A 564 26.95 7.77 8.39
CA ARG A 564 26.70 6.98 7.18
C ARG A 564 26.13 5.60 7.52
N ALA A 565 26.76 4.88 8.44
CA ALA A 565 26.29 3.55 8.85
C ALA A 565 24.88 3.59 9.44
N ARG A 566 24.53 4.65 10.19
CA ARG A 566 23.16 4.85 10.71
C ARG A 566 22.14 5.12 9.62
N ALA A 567 22.48 5.95 8.64
CA ALA A 567 21.61 6.21 7.50
C ALA A 567 21.38 4.93 6.66
N GLU A 568 22.44 4.13 6.44
CA GLU A 568 22.36 2.82 5.77
C GLU A 568 21.51 1.82 6.57
N ALA A 569 21.61 1.82 7.90
CA ALA A 569 20.78 0.97 8.77
C ALA A 569 19.30 1.36 8.70
N VAL A 570 18.97 2.65 8.66
CA VAL A 570 17.59 3.13 8.49
C VAL A 570 17.06 2.77 7.11
N LEU A 571 17.86 2.93 6.05
CA LEU A 571 17.53 2.47 4.72
C LEU A 571 17.18 0.98 4.73
N GLY A 572 18.06 0.14 5.29
CA GLY A 572 17.83 -1.31 5.40
C GLY A 572 16.56 -1.66 6.18
N ALA A 573 16.27 -0.95 7.27
CA ALA A 573 15.06 -1.17 8.06
C ALA A 573 13.78 -0.80 7.29
N LEU A 574 13.79 0.31 6.54
CA LEU A 574 12.66 0.72 5.70
C LEU A 574 12.44 -0.24 4.53
N LEU A 575 13.51 -0.74 3.91
CA LEU A 575 13.43 -1.75 2.85
C LEU A 575 12.84 -3.05 3.37
N LYS A 576 13.30 -3.53 4.53
CA LYS A 576 12.74 -4.71 5.19
C LYS A 576 11.25 -4.56 5.53
N ALA A 577 10.80 -3.33 5.79
CA ALA A 577 9.41 -3.01 6.03
C ALA A 577 8.56 -2.83 4.76
N GLY A 578 9.16 -2.87 3.56
CA GLY A 578 8.46 -2.81 2.27
C GLY A 578 8.53 -1.45 1.55
N ALA A 579 9.44 -0.56 1.93
CA ALA A 579 9.66 0.69 1.20
C ALA A 579 10.25 0.47 -0.21
N ARG A 580 9.88 1.33 -1.16
CA ARG A 580 10.39 1.28 -2.55
C ARG A 580 11.84 1.78 -2.61
N LEU A 581 12.75 0.90 -3.00
CA LEU A 581 14.19 1.20 -3.08
C LEU A 581 14.53 2.31 -4.08
N SER A 582 13.82 2.38 -5.21
CA SER A 582 14.05 3.38 -6.26
C SER A 582 13.85 4.83 -5.80
N LEU A 583 13.19 5.02 -4.65
CA LEU A 583 12.93 6.34 -4.06
C LEU A 583 13.94 6.72 -2.98
N LEU A 584 14.85 5.83 -2.56
CA LEU A 584 15.67 6.04 -1.37
C LEU A 584 17.16 5.89 -1.64
N THR A 585 17.95 6.79 -1.07
CA THR A 585 19.41 6.66 -0.92
C THR A 585 19.81 7.07 0.49
N SER A 586 21.06 6.83 0.89
CA SER A 586 21.57 7.18 2.22
C SER A 586 22.93 7.86 2.14
N ALA A 587 23.10 8.93 2.93
CA ALA A 587 24.36 9.64 3.07
C ALA A 587 24.65 9.98 4.54
N GLY A 588 25.93 10.09 4.88
CA GLY A 588 26.39 10.49 6.21
C GLY A 588 27.10 11.84 6.15
N TYR A 589 26.75 12.74 7.06
CA TYR A 589 27.30 14.10 7.12
C TYR A 589 28.17 14.35 8.37
N GLY A 590 28.26 13.36 9.27
CA GLY A 590 28.96 13.50 10.54
C GLY A 590 28.47 14.72 11.32
N GLU A 591 29.41 15.51 11.81
CA GLU A 591 29.17 16.72 12.61
C GLU A 591 29.14 18.02 11.77
N ALA A 592 29.25 17.92 10.44
CA ALA A 592 29.47 19.07 9.55
C ALA A 592 28.26 20.01 9.44
N GLU A 593 27.05 19.52 9.73
CA GLU A 593 25.78 20.26 9.63
C GLU A 593 25.01 20.27 10.97
N PRO A 594 25.49 21.01 11.99
CA PRO A 594 24.80 21.13 13.26
C PRO A 594 23.57 22.04 13.15
N ILE A 595 22.47 21.64 13.77
CA ILE A 595 21.22 22.43 13.85
C ILE A 595 21.03 23.07 15.24
N ALA A 596 21.84 22.67 16.21
CA ALA A 596 21.83 23.20 17.57
C ALA A 596 23.25 23.28 18.15
N ASP A 597 23.40 24.00 19.27
CA ASP A 597 24.68 24.20 19.93
C ASP A 597 25.23 22.90 20.54
N ASN A 598 26.36 22.43 20.01
CA ASN A 598 27.08 21.26 20.52
C ASN A 598 27.67 21.46 21.93
N GLY A 599 27.73 22.69 22.44
CA GLY A 599 28.14 23.00 23.80
C GLY A 599 27.21 22.43 24.88
N THR A 600 25.94 22.17 24.55
CA THR A 600 24.92 21.66 25.49
C THR A 600 24.51 20.23 25.17
N GLU A 601 24.14 19.43 26.18
CA GLU A 601 23.65 18.06 25.92
C GLU A 601 22.36 18.06 25.12
N ALA A 602 21.47 19.04 25.38
CA ALA A 602 20.24 19.22 24.62
C ALA A 602 20.52 19.49 23.13
N GLY A 603 21.48 20.37 22.82
CA GLY A 603 21.84 20.65 21.42
C GLY A 603 22.55 19.48 20.74
N ARG A 604 23.40 18.73 21.46
CA ARG A 604 23.98 17.49 20.93
C ARG A 604 22.93 16.43 20.61
N ALA A 605 21.92 16.28 21.47
CA ALA A 605 20.82 15.36 21.21
C ALA A 605 20.04 15.71 19.92
N LEU A 606 19.84 17.01 19.65
CA LEU A 606 19.21 17.48 18.40
C LEU A 606 20.11 17.24 17.17
N ASN A 607 21.43 17.35 17.32
CA ASN A 607 22.38 17.12 16.22
C ASN A 607 22.49 15.63 15.85
N ARG A 608 22.29 14.71 16.80
CA ARG A 608 22.21 13.26 16.56
C ARG A 608 20.86 12.88 15.95
N ARG A 609 20.69 13.13 14.64
CA ARG A 609 19.40 12.96 13.95
C ARG A 609 19.52 12.23 12.62
N ILE A 610 18.37 11.78 12.14
CA ILE A 610 18.13 11.33 10.77
C ILE A 610 17.20 12.36 10.13
N GLU A 611 17.49 12.74 8.89
CA GLU A 611 16.70 13.69 8.11
C GLU A 611 16.39 13.08 6.74
N PHE A 612 15.27 13.49 6.13
CA PHE A 612 14.91 13.07 4.77
C PHE A 612 14.89 14.28 3.84
N ARG A 613 15.68 14.22 2.76
CA ARG A 613 15.85 15.32 1.80
C ARG A 613 15.51 14.87 0.39
N VAL A 614 15.05 15.76 -0.47
CA VAL A 614 14.86 15.46 -1.91
C VAL A 614 16.18 15.69 -2.63
N LEU A 615 16.59 14.75 -3.47
CA LEU A 615 17.69 14.94 -4.41
C LEU A 615 17.15 15.42 -5.76
N GLU A 616 17.75 16.48 -6.30
CA GLU A 616 17.42 16.93 -7.65
C GLU A 616 18.05 16.00 -8.71
N ASP A 617 17.46 15.98 -9.91
CA ASP A 617 17.97 15.17 -11.02
C ASP A 617 19.37 15.67 -11.43
N GLY A 618 20.39 14.84 -11.19
CA GLY A 618 21.80 15.16 -11.50
C GLY A 618 22.71 15.32 -10.29
N GLU A 619 22.17 15.36 -9.07
CA GLU A 619 22.96 15.28 -7.85
C GLU A 619 23.39 13.82 -7.61
N THR A 620 24.70 13.60 -7.49
CA THR A 620 25.29 12.39 -6.91
C THR A 620 25.70 12.69 -5.47
N PRO A 621 25.38 11.79 -4.52
CA PRO A 621 25.74 11.96 -3.10
C PRO A 621 27.26 11.98 -2.86
#